data_AF-A0A7S2TVZ8-F1
#
_entry.id   AF-A0A7S2TVZ8-F1
#
_cell.length_a   1.000
_cell.length_b   1.000
_cell.length_c   1.000
_cell.angle_alpha   90.00
_cell.angle_beta   90.00
_cell.angle_gamma   90.00
#
_symmetry.space_group_name_H-M   'P 1'
#
loop_
_entity.id
_entity.type
_entity.pdbx_description
1 polymer ?
#
loop_
_entity_poly.entity_id
_entity_poly.type
_entity_poly.pdbx_seq_one_letter_code
_entity_poly.pdbx_strand_id
1 'polypeptide(L)'
;AIEGFSMILQEFWDYLPPHVSRMHFMFWLLRYAMQAPQIIPPEKKHDPVSLEELQLLRHYVRYCSASYGKLAVGFMSRSVSKMIAEKKDHQFEKFVSQYTGLAEKDVIHVDSKGGLHRPVHYVAVDKAMQAVVVSLRGSMNVSDLLTDLNCKPDTFIFLGK
;
A
#
# COMPACT_ATOMS: atom_id res chain seq x y z
N ALA A 1 -16.92 5.16 -6.88
CA ALA A 1 -15.44 5.21 -6.79
C ALA A 1 -14.81 5.99 -7.94
N ILE A 2 -15.15 5.71 -9.21
CA ILE A 2 -14.67 6.47 -10.38
C ILE A 2 -15.24 7.90 -10.39
N GLU A 3 -16.51 8.08 -10.02
CA GLU A 3 -17.20 9.39 -10.00
C GLU A 3 -16.63 10.38 -8.96
N GLY A 4 -16.14 9.87 -7.82
CA GLY A 4 -15.53 10.71 -6.78
C GLY A 4 -14.15 11.24 -7.18
N PHE A 5 -13.38 10.47 -7.94
CA PHE A 5 -12.10 10.92 -8.49
C PHE A 5 -12.30 11.95 -9.60
N SER A 6 -13.33 11.78 -10.46
CA SER A 6 -13.66 12.78 -11.46
C SER A 6 -14.13 14.09 -10.84
N MET A 7 -14.88 14.07 -9.73
CA MET A 7 -15.31 15.30 -9.05
C MET A 7 -14.16 16.10 -8.44
N ILE A 8 -13.24 15.45 -7.72
CA ILE A 8 -12.08 16.15 -7.12
C ILE A 8 -11.16 16.69 -8.21
N LEU A 9 -10.93 15.93 -9.28
CA LEU A 9 -10.17 16.43 -10.44
C LEU A 9 -10.90 17.56 -11.17
N GLN A 10 -12.23 17.62 -11.11
CA GLN A 10 -13.04 18.66 -11.75
C GLN A 10 -13.03 19.95 -10.92
N GLU A 11 -13.14 19.87 -9.59
CA GLU A 11 -12.93 21.04 -8.73
C GLU A 11 -11.53 21.63 -8.88
N PHE A 12 -10.48 20.80 -8.94
CA PHE A 12 -9.11 21.28 -9.22
C PHE A 12 -8.94 21.82 -10.65
N TRP A 13 -9.67 21.26 -11.61
CA TRP A 13 -9.66 21.70 -13.01
C TRP A 13 -10.29 23.09 -13.18
N ASP A 14 -11.35 23.38 -12.44
CA ASP A 14 -12.06 24.67 -12.48
C ASP A 14 -11.22 25.82 -11.90
N TYR A 15 -10.16 25.51 -11.13
CA TYR A 15 -9.18 26.48 -10.63
C TYR A 15 -7.94 26.67 -11.52
N LEU A 16 -7.80 25.89 -12.61
CA LEU A 16 -6.66 25.99 -13.51
C LEU A 16 -6.93 26.94 -14.68
N PRO A 17 -5.92 27.69 -15.16
CA PRO A 17 -6.07 28.55 -16.32
C PRO A 17 -6.52 27.74 -17.56
N PRO A 18 -7.41 28.28 -18.41
CA PRO A 18 -8.09 27.54 -19.49
C PRO A 18 -7.17 26.98 -20.59
N HIS A 19 -5.88 27.32 -20.57
CA HIS A 19 -4.87 26.87 -21.52
C HIS A 19 -4.04 25.67 -21.02
N VAL A 20 -4.22 25.23 -19.77
CA VAL A 20 -3.46 24.10 -19.21
C VAL A 20 -4.23 22.82 -19.48
N SER A 21 -3.72 21.94 -20.36
CA SER A 21 -4.40 20.65 -20.61
C SER A 21 -4.27 19.71 -19.40
N ARG A 22 -5.28 18.84 -19.18
CA ARG A 22 -5.30 17.87 -18.07
C ARG A 22 -4.03 17.03 -17.98
N MET A 23 -3.49 16.66 -19.14
CA MET A 23 -2.25 15.90 -19.25
C MET A 23 -1.05 16.71 -18.75
N HIS A 24 -0.96 18.00 -19.10
CA HIS A 24 0.12 18.89 -18.63
C HIS A 24 0.06 19.15 -17.13
N PHE A 25 -1.13 19.33 -16.56
CA PHE A 25 -1.28 19.53 -15.11
C PHE A 25 -0.84 18.28 -14.33
N MET A 26 -1.24 17.09 -14.78
CA MET A 26 -0.83 15.84 -14.14
C MET A 26 0.69 15.62 -14.23
N PHE A 27 1.30 15.90 -15.39
CA PHE A 27 2.75 15.88 -15.53
C PHE A 27 3.46 16.93 -14.68
N TRP A 28 2.88 18.12 -14.52
CA TRP A 28 3.41 19.16 -13.65
C TRP A 28 3.35 18.75 -12.18
N LEU A 29 2.23 18.17 -11.72
CA LEU A 29 2.06 17.74 -10.33
C LEU A 29 3.00 16.57 -9.98
N LEU A 30 3.13 15.60 -10.90
CA LEU A 30 4.12 14.52 -10.79
C LEU A 30 5.54 15.08 -10.78
N ARG A 31 5.86 16.04 -11.66
CA ARG A 31 7.17 16.69 -11.71
C ARG A 31 7.47 17.49 -10.44
N TYR A 32 6.50 18.21 -9.90
CA TYR A 32 6.62 18.96 -8.65
C TYR A 32 6.82 18.02 -7.46
N ALA A 33 6.04 16.95 -7.35
CA ALA A 33 6.22 15.94 -6.30
C ALA A 33 7.58 15.23 -6.40
N MET A 34 8.10 15.03 -7.61
CA MET A 34 9.45 14.48 -7.83
C MET A 34 10.58 15.49 -7.62
N GLN A 35 10.32 16.80 -7.74
CA GLN A 35 11.30 17.89 -7.61
C GLN A 35 11.23 18.63 -6.26
N ALA A 36 10.22 18.33 -5.43
CA ALA A 36 10.15 18.83 -4.08
C ALA A 36 11.47 18.49 -3.38
N PRO A 37 12.21 19.49 -2.84
CA PRO A 37 13.50 19.25 -2.24
C PRO A 37 13.31 18.23 -1.13
N GLN A 38 13.93 17.06 -1.31
CA GLN A 38 14.02 16.07 -0.25
C GLN A 38 14.72 16.77 0.91
N ILE A 39 14.08 16.86 2.07
CA ILE A 39 14.80 17.19 3.30
C ILE A 39 15.70 15.98 3.54
N ILE A 40 16.92 16.01 3.01
CA ILE A 40 17.89 14.95 3.19
C ILE A 40 18.36 15.07 4.64
N PRO A 41 17.98 14.15 5.55
CA PRO A 41 18.55 14.17 6.89
C PRO A 41 20.06 13.94 6.79
N PRO A 42 20.87 14.47 7.72
CA PRO A 42 22.32 14.32 7.67
C PRO A 42 22.69 12.85 7.48
N GLU A 43 23.65 12.61 6.57
CA GLU A 43 24.12 11.28 6.17
C GLU A 43 24.62 10.53 7.41
N LYS A 44 23.76 9.69 7.99
CA LYS A 44 24.17 8.74 9.01
C LYS A 44 25.00 7.69 8.32
N LYS A 45 26.20 7.44 8.84
CA LYS A 45 27.02 6.29 8.46
C LYS A 45 26.19 5.03 8.80
N HIS A 46 25.52 4.48 7.82
CA HIS A 46 24.74 3.26 8.00
C HIS A 46 25.69 2.08 7.99
N ASP A 47 25.63 1.25 9.03
CA ASP A 47 26.31 -0.04 9.02
C ASP A 47 25.79 -0.87 7.83
N PRO A 48 26.64 -1.67 7.18
CA PRO A 48 26.21 -2.53 6.10
C PRO A 48 25.11 -3.49 6.58
N VAL A 49 23.99 -3.51 5.86
CA VAL A 49 22.85 -4.37 6.18
C VAL A 49 23.28 -5.84 6.13
N SER A 50 22.99 -6.59 7.20
CA SER A 50 23.30 -8.01 7.28
C SER A 50 22.42 -8.84 6.34
N LEU A 51 22.90 -10.05 5.97
CA LEU A 51 22.12 -10.97 5.15
C LEU A 51 20.80 -11.38 5.83
N GLU A 52 20.82 -11.52 7.16
CA GLU A 52 19.65 -11.88 7.97
C GLU A 52 18.58 -10.78 7.92
N GLU A 53 18.96 -9.51 8.05
CA GLU A 53 18.05 -8.37 7.91
C GLU A 53 17.45 -8.29 6.50
N LEU A 54 18.23 -8.57 5.46
CA LEU A 54 17.73 -8.61 4.08
C LEU A 54 16.72 -9.74 3.86
N GLN A 55 16.95 -10.91 4.45
CA GLN A 55 16.02 -12.04 4.40
C GLN A 55 14.72 -11.72 5.14
N LEU A 56 14.82 -11.11 6.31
CA LEU A 56 13.68 -10.68 7.11
C LEU A 56 12.86 -9.60 6.39
N LEU A 57 13.54 -8.62 5.80
CA LEU A 57 12.93 -7.59 4.97
C LEU A 57 12.17 -8.23 3.80
N ARG A 58 12.81 -9.11 3.04
CA ARG A 58 12.18 -9.83 1.92
C ARG A 58 10.96 -10.62 2.39
N HIS A 59 11.03 -11.25 3.57
CA HIS A 59 9.92 -11.98 4.16
C HIS A 59 8.72 -11.07 4.39
N TYR A 60 8.89 -9.98 5.16
CA TYR A 60 7.77 -9.09 5.49
C TYR A 60 7.28 -8.23 4.32
N VAL A 61 8.16 -7.87 3.37
CA VAL A 61 7.75 -7.19 2.14
C VAL A 61 6.73 -8.02 1.35
N ARG A 62 6.83 -9.36 1.38
CA ARG A 62 5.81 -10.22 0.77
C ARG A 62 4.46 -10.08 1.46
N TYR A 63 4.43 -10.00 2.78
CA TYR A 63 3.18 -9.76 3.53
C TYR A 63 2.58 -8.39 3.22
N CYS A 64 3.40 -7.35 3.24
CA CYS A 64 2.97 -5.99 2.89
C CYS A 64 2.41 -5.95 1.46
N SER A 65 3.11 -6.56 0.51
CA SER A 65 2.71 -6.56 -0.90
C SER A 65 1.40 -7.35 -1.12
N ALA A 66 1.18 -8.45 -0.39
CA ALA A 66 -0.06 -9.22 -0.47
C ALA A 66 -1.30 -8.37 -0.16
N SER A 67 -1.18 -7.40 0.74
CA SER A 67 -2.30 -6.52 1.13
C SER A 67 -2.82 -5.63 -0.01
N TYR A 68 -1.99 -5.39 -1.05
CA TYR A 68 -2.36 -4.62 -2.24
C TYR A 68 -3.23 -5.45 -3.22
N GLY A 69 -3.27 -6.77 -3.04
CA GLY A 69 -4.05 -7.67 -3.89
C GLY A 69 -3.43 -7.94 -5.26
N LYS A 70 -4.06 -8.88 -5.99
CA LYS A 70 -3.58 -9.45 -7.25
C LYS A 70 -3.24 -8.39 -8.32
N LEU A 71 -4.09 -7.38 -8.48
CA LEU A 71 -3.94 -6.41 -9.56
C LEU A 71 -2.72 -5.51 -9.38
N ALA A 72 -2.55 -4.95 -8.17
CA ALA A 72 -1.44 -4.06 -7.86
C ALA A 72 -0.10 -4.81 -7.81
N VAL A 73 -0.07 -6.00 -7.19
CA VAL A 73 1.13 -6.84 -7.18
C VAL A 73 1.52 -7.26 -8.60
N GLY A 74 0.54 -7.56 -9.45
CA GLY A 74 0.78 -7.92 -10.84
C GLY A 74 1.44 -6.78 -11.64
N PHE A 75 1.03 -5.54 -11.38
CA PHE A 75 1.64 -4.35 -11.99
C PHE A 75 3.10 -4.15 -11.54
N MET A 76 3.39 -4.39 -10.25
CA MET A 76 4.73 -4.22 -9.69
C MET A 76 5.72 -5.33 -10.11
N SER A 77 5.25 -6.54 -10.42
CA SER A 77 6.13 -7.64 -10.84
C SER A 77 5.49 -8.51 -11.93
N ARG A 78 6.00 -8.37 -13.16
CA ARG A 78 5.58 -9.16 -14.32
C ARG A 78 5.79 -10.67 -14.13
N SER A 79 6.82 -11.08 -13.40
CA SER A 79 7.10 -12.51 -13.13
C SER A 79 6.07 -13.12 -12.19
N VAL A 80 5.62 -12.34 -11.20
CA VAL A 80 4.59 -12.73 -10.23
C VAL A 80 3.21 -12.78 -10.87
N SER A 81 2.89 -11.84 -11.76
CA SER A 81 1.65 -11.84 -12.58
C SER A 81 1.39 -13.17 -13.28
N LYS A 82 2.45 -13.81 -13.80
CA LYS A 82 2.34 -15.07 -14.55
C LYS A 82 2.01 -16.27 -13.66
N MET A 83 2.41 -16.25 -12.38
CA MET A 83 2.13 -17.32 -11.42
C MET A 83 0.71 -17.25 -10.83
N ILE A 84 0.11 -16.05 -10.76
CA ILE A 84 -1.21 -15.84 -10.15
C ILE A 84 -2.34 -15.87 -11.21
N ALA A 85 -1.99 -15.92 -12.50
CA ALA A 85 -2.93 -15.86 -13.63
C ALA A 85 -3.89 -17.07 -13.72
N GLU A 86 -3.68 -18.17 -13.00
CA GLU A 86 -4.39 -19.43 -13.28
C GLU A 86 -5.76 -19.60 -12.60
N LYS A 87 -6.20 -18.75 -11.67
CA LYS A 87 -7.55 -18.86 -11.10
C LYS A 87 -8.29 -17.52 -11.05
N LYS A 88 -9.52 -17.54 -11.58
CA LYS A 88 -10.55 -16.47 -11.50
C LYS A 88 -11.17 -16.35 -10.10
N ASP A 89 -10.51 -16.85 -9.07
CA ASP A 89 -11.06 -16.76 -7.72
C ASP A 89 -10.81 -15.37 -7.15
N HIS A 90 -11.90 -14.65 -6.92
CA HIS A 90 -11.93 -13.27 -6.41
C HIS A 90 -11.71 -13.16 -4.89
N GLN A 91 -11.26 -14.23 -4.22
CA GLN A 91 -11.11 -14.24 -2.76
C GLN A 91 -9.71 -13.77 -2.35
N PHE A 92 -9.68 -12.71 -1.55
CA PHE A 92 -8.47 -12.00 -1.15
C PHE A 92 -7.58 -12.88 -0.25
N GLU A 93 -8.20 -13.69 0.61
CA GLU A 93 -7.59 -14.70 1.48
C GLU A 93 -6.71 -15.67 0.67
N LYS A 94 -7.27 -16.19 -0.42
CA LYS A 94 -6.60 -17.14 -1.31
C LYS A 94 -5.40 -16.52 -1.99
N PHE A 95 -5.52 -15.26 -2.43
CA PHE A 95 -4.40 -14.52 -2.98
C PHE A 95 -3.28 -14.32 -1.95
N VAL A 96 -3.63 -13.90 -0.73
CA VAL A 96 -2.69 -13.74 0.38
C VAL A 96 -1.96 -15.06 0.65
N SER A 97 -2.69 -16.17 0.77
CA SER A 97 -2.13 -17.51 0.98
C SER A 97 -1.15 -17.88 -0.14
N GLN A 98 -1.54 -17.76 -1.40
CA GLN A 98 -0.68 -18.11 -2.55
C GLN A 98 0.58 -17.24 -2.63
N TYR A 99 0.46 -15.94 -2.36
CA TYR A 99 1.57 -15.01 -2.52
C TYR A 99 2.58 -15.09 -1.36
N THR A 100 2.08 -15.30 -0.13
CA THR A 100 2.91 -15.44 1.08
C THR A 100 3.44 -16.86 1.26
N GLY A 101 2.78 -17.87 0.70
CA GLY A 101 3.09 -19.29 0.91
C GLY A 101 2.47 -19.86 2.19
N LEU A 102 1.60 -19.11 2.86
CA LEU A 102 0.84 -19.58 4.02
C LEU A 102 -0.24 -20.56 3.62
N ALA A 103 -0.63 -21.45 4.54
CA ALA A 103 -1.87 -22.21 4.38
C ALA A 103 -3.06 -21.25 4.50
N GLU A 104 -4.11 -21.46 3.70
CA GLU A 104 -5.28 -20.58 3.67
C GLU A 104 -5.95 -20.44 5.05
N LYS A 105 -6.01 -21.53 5.82
CA LYS A 105 -6.52 -21.54 7.21
C LYS A 105 -5.72 -20.69 8.19
N ASP A 106 -4.47 -20.37 7.86
CA ASP A 106 -3.60 -19.56 8.69
C ASP A 106 -3.76 -18.06 8.36
N VAL A 107 -4.55 -17.69 7.34
CA VAL A 107 -5.08 -16.34 7.14
C VAL A 107 -6.38 -16.22 7.92
N ILE A 108 -6.29 -15.72 9.14
CA ILE A 108 -7.38 -15.79 10.13
C ILE A 108 -8.36 -14.61 10.08
N HIS A 109 -7.98 -13.51 9.44
CA HIS A 109 -8.85 -12.35 9.25
C HIS A 109 -8.48 -11.58 7.99
N VAL A 110 -9.47 -11.06 7.27
CA VAL A 110 -9.31 -10.19 6.11
C VAL A 110 -10.34 -9.08 6.11
N ASP A 111 -9.89 -7.86 5.85
CA ASP A 111 -10.71 -6.70 5.51
C ASP A 111 -10.25 -6.12 4.17
N SER A 112 -10.83 -6.61 3.07
CA SER A 112 -10.38 -6.32 1.70
C SER A 112 -11.05 -5.11 1.05
N LYS A 113 -12.14 -4.59 1.63
CA LYS A 113 -12.93 -3.50 1.02
C LYS A 113 -12.28 -2.14 1.22
N GLY A 114 -11.70 -1.92 2.41
CA GLY A 114 -11.19 -0.61 2.83
C GLY A 114 -12.28 0.46 2.84
N GLY A 115 -11.91 1.68 3.20
CA GLY A 115 -12.81 2.83 3.23
C GLY A 115 -12.13 4.06 3.81
N LEU A 116 -12.85 5.17 3.87
CA LEU A 116 -12.37 6.36 4.57
C LEU A 116 -12.15 6.01 6.04
N HIS A 117 -10.94 6.27 6.55
CA HIS A 117 -10.49 5.88 7.90
C HIS A 117 -10.51 4.36 8.19
N ARG A 118 -10.54 3.51 7.15
CA ARG A 118 -10.58 2.06 7.29
C ARG A 118 -9.56 1.41 6.35
N PRO A 119 -8.32 1.15 6.81
CA PRO A 119 -7.30 0.55 5.96
C PRO A 119 -7.66 -0.89 5.59
N VAL A 120 -7.32 -1.28 4.35
CA VAL A 120 -7.33 -2.70 3.98
C VAL A 120 -6.25 -3.41 4.77
N HIS A 121 -6.60 -4.54 5.37
CA HIS A 121 -5.66 -5.31 6.17
C HIS A 121 -6.03 -6.78 6.24
N TYR A 122 -5.08 -7.59 6.70
CA TYR A 122 -5.34 -8.97 7.08
C TYR A 122 -4.46 -9.38 8.26
N VAL A 123 -4.89 -10.42 8.96
CA VAL A 123 -4.15 -11.05 10.05
C VAL A 123 -3.86 -12.49 9.68
N ALA A 124 -2.62 -12.91 9.89
CA ALA A 124 -2.18 -14.26 9.60
C ALA A 124 -1.27 -14.83 10.69
N VAL A 125 -1.24 -16.15 10.81
CA VAL A 125 -0.34 -16.89 11.69
C VAL A 125 0.83 -17.43 10.87
N ASP A 126 2.02 -16.88 11.11
CA ASP A 126 3.26 -17.37 10.52
C ASP A 126 3.92 -18.38 11.47
N LYS A 127 3.70 -19.67 11.21
CA LYS A 127 4.27 -20.75 12.02
C LYS A 127 5.78 -20.90 11.81
N ALA A 128 6.33 -20.51 10.67
CA ALA A 128 7.78 -20.59 10.46
C ALA A 128 8.50 -19.57 11.35
N MET A 129 7.92 -18.38 11.48
CA MET A 129 8.46 -17.30 12.32
C MET A 129 7.91 -17.30 13.75
N GLN A 130 7.00 -18.23 14.09
CA GLN A 130 6.29 -18.29 15.37
C GLN A 130 5.64 -16.94 15.73
N ALA A 131 5.00 -16.29 14.76
CA ALA A 131 4.49 -14.93 14.87
C ALA A 131 3.04 -14.79 14.39
N VAL A 132 2.34 -13.80 14.92
CA VAL A 132 1.10 -13.28 14.32
C VAL A 132 1.47 -12.03 13.53
N VAL A 133 1.16 -12.03 12.23
CA VAL A 133 1.45 -10.92 11.31
C VAL A 133 0.17 -10.16 11.03
N VAL A 134 0.19 -8.86 11.30
CA VAL A 134 -0.84 -7.92 10.86
C VAL A 134 -0.28 -7.12 9.69
N SER A 135 -0.86 -7.30 8.51
CA SER A 135 -0.43 -6.58 7.31
C SER A 135 -1.44 -5.49 7.00
N LEU A 136 -0.97 -4.24 7.00
CA LEU A 136 -1.75 -3.06 6.63
C LEU A 136 -1.36 -2.62 5.22
N ARG A 137 -2.35 -2.42 4.37
CA ARG A 137 -2.13 -1.84 3.04
C ARG A 137 -1.86 -0.36 3.15
N GLY A 138 -0.87 0.12 2.40
CA GLY A 138 -0.71 1.55 2.14
C GLY A 138 -1.73 2.08 1.13
N SER A 139 -1.50 3.30 0.68
CA SER A 139 -2.47 4.07 -0.11
C SER A 139 -2.52 3.59 -1.56
N MET A 140 -3.70 3.14 -1.99
CA MET A 140 -3.98 2.68 -3.36
C MET A 140 -5.17 3.39 -4.00
N ASN A 141 -6.05 4.00 -3.21
CA ASN A 141 -7.24 4.66 -3.70
C ASN A 141 -7.42 6.05 -3.07
N VAL A 142 -8.42 6.78 -3.58
CA VAL A 142 -8.73 8.14 -3.11
C VAL A 142 -9.10 8.18 -1.63
N SER A 143 -9.83 7.19 -1.14
CA SER A 143 -10.22 7.12 0.27
C SER A 143 -9.00 6.96 1.20
N ASP A 144 -7.99 6.21 0.77
CA ASP A 144 -6.72 6.09 1.49
C ASP A 144 -6.01 7.45 1.54
N LEU A 145 -5.88 8.13 0.39
CA LEU A 145 -5.27 9.47 0.33
C LEU A 145 -6.03 10.51 1.18
N LEU A 146 -7.36 10.49 1.13
CA LEU A 146 -8.18 11.36 1.97
C LEU A 146 -8.00 11.05 3.45
N THR A 147 -7.79 9.78 3.81
CA THR A 147 -7.47 9.39 5.18
C THR A 147 -6.13 10.00 5.59
N ASP A 148 -5.10 9.85 4.76
CA ASP A 148 -3.75 10.36 5.05
C ASP A 148 -3.74 11.89 5.20
N LEU A 149 -4.50 12.60 4.35
CA LEU A 149 -4.55 14.07 4.32
C LEU A 149 -5.49 14.69 5.36
N ASN A 150 -6.50 13.94 5.85
CA ASN A 150 -7.46 14.40 6.85
C ASN A 150 -7.05 14.05 8.29
N CYS A 151 -5.93 13.35 8.47
CA CYS A 151 -5.40 13.04 9.80
C CYS A 151 -5.07 14.32 10.57
N LYS A 152 -5.44 14.35 11.85
CA LYS A 152 -5.08 15.42 12.79
C LYS A 152 -4.19 14.82 13.89
N PRO A 153 -3.22 15.59 14.41
CA PRO A 153 -2.48 15.16 15.58
C PRO A 153 -3.45 14.98 16.75
N ASP A 154 -3.29 13.88 17.47
CA ASP A 154 -4.07 13.59 18.67
C ASP A 154 -3.14 13.16 19.81
N THR A 155 -3.57 13.39 21.05
CA THR A 155 -2.81 13.01 22.23
C THR A 155 -3.02 11.53 22.50
N PHE A 156 -1.98 10.74 22.28
CA PHE A 156 -2.00 9.32 22.60
C PHE A 156 -1.32 9.06 23.95
N ILE A 157 -2.08 8.53 24.90
CA ILE A 157 -1.55 8.04 26.18
C ILE A 157 -1.19 6.57 26.00
N PHE A 158 0.11 6.27 25.97
CA PHE A 158 0.58 4.90 25.95
C PHE A 158 0.30 4.25 27.32
N LEU A 159 -0.70 3.38 27.39
CA LEU A 159 -1.08 2.65 28.60
C LEU A 159 -0.29 1.33 28.79
N GLY A 160 0.85 1.19 28.12
CA GLY A 160 1.68 -0.01 28.22
C GLY A 160 2.33 -0.17 29.60
N LYS A 161 2.52 -1.43 30.01
CA LYS A 161 3.22 -1.84 31.23
C LYS A 161 4.69 -1.45 31.22
#